data_AF-A0A376BVH4-F1
#
_entry.id   AF-A0A376BVH4-F1
#
_cell.length_a   1.000
_cell.length_b   1.000
_cell.length_c   1.000
_cell.angle_alpha   90.00
_cell.angle_beta   90.00
_cell.angle_gamma   90.00
#
_symmetry.space_group_name_H-M   'P 1'
#
loop_
_entity.id
_entity.type
_entity.pdbx_description
1 polymer ?
#
loop_
_entity_poly.entity_id
_entity_poly.type
_entity_poly.pdbx_seq_one_letter_code
_entity_poly.pdbx_strand_id
1 'polypeptide(L)' 'MYYNYQSDTTQFLNEFLEQHPEEAEQRLKNRHLLWDVELNPEEQAGFEAAKLPKKPYAYQPD' A
#
# COMPACT_ATOMS: atom_id res chain seq x y z
N MET A 1 28.57 17.31 -12.97
CA MET A 1 27.75 16.12 -13.26
C MET A 1 27.94 15.10 -12.13
N TYR A 2 27.13 15.16 -11.07
CA TYR A 2 27.09 14.11 -10.03
C TYR A 2 25.94 13.16 -10.39
N TYR A 3 26.18 12.21 -11.30
CA TYR A 3 25.12 11.28 -11.73
C TYR A 3 24.92 10.07 -10.81
N ASN A 4 25.79 9.88 -9.82
CA ASN A 4 25.76 8.72 -8.92
C ASN A 4 25.83 9.12 -7.44
N TYR A 5 25.43 10.33 -7.07
CA TYR A 5 25.31 10.64 -5.65
C TYR A 5 24.09 9.92 -5.08
N GLN A 6 24.35 9.08 -4.08
CA GLN A 6 23.36 8.41 -3.27
C GLN A 6 23.54 8.91 -1.84
N SER A 7 22.43 9.13 -1.12
CA SER A 7 22.54 9.51 0.30
C SER A 7 23.06 8.34 1.13
N ASP A 8 23.75 8.63 2.23
CA ASP A 8 24.26 7.62 3.16
C ASP A 8 23.15 6.65 3.61
N THR A 9 21.94 7.17 3.82
CA THR A 9 20.77 6.36 4.20
C THR A 9 20.39 5.37 3.11
N THR A 10 20.35 5.79 1.84
CA THR A 10 20.01 4.88 0.75
C THR A 10 21.11 3.83 0.59
N GLN A 11 22.39 4.19 0.76
CA GLN A 11 23.50 3.23 0.68
C GLN A 11 23.40 2.17 1.78
N PHE A 12 23.16 2.60 3.03
CA PHE A 12 22.90 1.70 4.15
C PHE A 12 21.73 0.73 3.88
N LEU A 13 20.60 1.24 3.37
CA LEU A 13 19.43 0.41 3.10
C LEU A 13 19.72 -0.65 2.04
N ASN A 14 20.49 -0.31 1.00
CA ASN A 14 20.89 -1.27 -0.03
C ASN A 14 21.77 -2.37 0.57
N GLU A 15 22.82 -2.00 1.31
CA GLU A 15 23.72 -2.97 1.96
C GLU A 15 22.98 -3.88 2.95
N PHE A 16 22.02 -3.32 3.71
CA PHE A 16 21.18 -4.08 4.62
C PHE A 16 20.31 -5.10 3.87
N LEU A 17 19.65 -4.69 2.79
CA LEU A 17 18.79 -5.59 2.00
C LEU A 17 19.58 -6.69 1.28
N GLU A 18 20.84 -6.43 0.90
CA GLU A 18 21.73 -7.46 0.35
C GLU A 18 22.14 -8.49 1.41
N GLN A 19 22.38 -8.05 2.64
CA GLN A 19 22.75 -8.94 3.76
C GLN A 19 21.56 -9.72 4.31
N HIS A 20 20.34 -9.20 4.16
CA HIS A 20 19.10 -9.75 4.73
C HIS A 20 18.06 -10.07 3.65
N PRO A 21 18.27 -11.09 2.80
CA PRO A 21 17.31 -11.47 1.76
C PRO A 21 15.95 -11.93 2.32
N GLU A 22 15.89 -12.37 3.58
CA GLU A 22 14.66 -12.73 4.30
C GLU A 22 13.69 -11.54 4.45
N GLU A 23 14.20 -10.32 4.48
CA GLU A 23 13.39 -9.10 4.59
C GLU A 23 12.50 -8.91 3.35
N ALA A 24 12.92 -9.41 2.19
CA ALA A 24 12.08 -9.39 0.98
C ALA A 24 10.80 -10.22 1.19
N GLU A 25 10.93 -11.41 1.79
CA GLU A 25 9.80 -12.27 2.10
C GLU A 25 8.91 -11.65 3.20
N GLN A 26 9.52 -11.07 4.25
CA GLN A 26 8.79 -10.39 5.31
C GLN A 26 8.00 -9.17 4.79
N ARG A 27 8.59 -8.40 3.88
CA ARG A 27 7.90 -7.27 3.22
C ARG A 27 6.66 -7.72 2.46
N LEU A 28 6.75 -8.83 1.72
CA LEU A 28 5.59 -9.38 1.03
C LEU A 28 4.53 -9.85 2.03
N LYS A 29 4.90 -10.62 3.05
CA LYS A 29 3.97 -11.06 4.12
C LYS A 29 3.23 -9.89 4.75
N ASN A 30 3.95 -8.85 5.12
CA ASN A 30 3.36 -7.65 5.73
C ASN A 30 2.43 -6.91 4.77
N ARG A 31 2.78 -6.83 3.47
CA ARG A 31 1.91 -6.23 2.45
C ARG A 31 0.62 -7.02 2.26
N HIS A 32 0.68 -8.35 2.27
CA HIS A 32 -0.49 -9.22 2.15
C HIS A 32 -1.48 -9.09 3.30
N LEU A 33 -1.08 -8.58 4.47
CA LEU A 33 -1.98 -8.43 5.61
C LEU A 33 -3.03 -7.34 5.42
N LEU A 34 -2.66 -6.17 4.89
CA LEU A 34 -3.59 -5.02 4.82
C LEU A 34 -3.71 -4.38 3.42
N TRP A 35 -2.85 -4.73 2.46
CA TRP A 35 -2.82 -4.09 1.14
C TRP A 35 -3.25 -5.04 0.02
N ASP A 36 -2.68 -6.24 -0.06
CA ASP A 36 -3.05 -7.22 -1.09
C ASP A 36 -4.13 -8.17 -0.57
N VAL A 37 -5.28 -7.61 -0.19
CA VAL A 37 -6.42 -8.37 0.33
C VAL A 37 -7.35 -8.80 -0.81
N GLU A 38 -7.75 -10.08 -0.81
CA GLU A 38 -8.81 -10.56 -1.70
C GLU A 38 -10.17 -10.20 -1.11
N LEU A 39 -10.98 -9.47 -1.88
CA LEU A 39 -12.33 -9.08 -1.48
C LEU A 39 -13.33 -10.17 -1.86
N ASN A 40 -14.23 -10.53 -0.93
CA ASN A 40 -15.29 -11.48 -1.22
C ASN A 40 -16.29 -10.89 -2.24
N PRO A 41 -16.51 -11.53 -3.40
CA PRO A 41 -17.43 -11.02 -4.42
C PRO A 41 -18.87 -10.83 -3.93
N GLU A 42 -19.35 -11.67 -3.02
CA GLU A 42 -20.69 -11.58 -2.45
C GLU A 42 -20.84 -10.32 -1.58
N GLU A 43 -19.84 -10.02 -0.75
CA GLU A 43 -19.81 -8.81 0.07
C GLU A 43 -19.71 -7.56 -0.80
N GLN A 44 -18.89 -7.59 -1.86
CA GLN A 44 -18.79 -6.49 -2.83
C GLN A 44 -20.15 -6.20 -3.48
N ALA A 45 -20.86 -7.24 -3.94
CA ALA A 45 -22.19 -7.08 -4.51
C ALA A 45 -23.19 -6.48 -3.49
N GLY A 46 -23.10 -6.88 -2.22
CA GLY A 46 -23.88 -6.30 -1.13
C GLY A 46 -23.59 -4.81 -0.91
N PHE A 47 -22.32 -4.41 -0.91
CA PHE A 47 -21.92 -3.01 -0.78
C PHE A 47 -22.34 -2.15 -1.98
N GLU A 48 -22.29 -2.70 -3.18
CA GLU A 48 -22.76 -2.04 -4.39
C GLU A 48 -24.29 -1.84 -4.37
N ALA A 49 -25.04 -2.86 -3.95
CA ALA A 49 -26.49 -2.76 -3.82
C ALA A 49 -26.92 -1.77 -2.73
N ALA A 50 -26.15 -1.65 -1.64
CA ALA A 50 -26.41 -0.71 -0.54
C ALA A 50 -25.89 0.71 -0.80
N LYS A 51 -25.32 1.00 -1.98
CA LYS A 51 -24.67 2.27 -2.28
C LYS A 51 -25.68 3.42 -2.32
N LEU A 52 -25.54 4.36 -1.38
CA LEU A 52 -26.34 5.59 -1.35
C LEU A 52 -25.69 6.71 -2.19
N PRO A 53 -26.49 7.60 -2.80
CA PRO A 53 -25.97 8.77 -3.49
C PRO A 53 -25.21 9.66 -2.50
N LYS A 54 -23.92 9.90 -2.78
CA LYS A 54 -23.07 10.77 -1.96
C LYS A 54 -23.25 12.22 -2.42
N LYS A 55 -23.41 13.16 -1.49
CA LYS A 55 -23.39 14.60 -1.79
C LYS A 55 -22.06 14.99 -2.46
N PRO A 56 -22.03 15.95 -3.40
CA PRO A 56 -20.80 16.40 -4.06
C PRO A 56 -19.75 16.93 -3.07
N TYR A 57 -20.22 17.54 -1.98
CA TYR A 57 -19.38 18.06 -0.91
C TYR A 57 -19.92 17.58 0.43
N ALA A 58 -19.06 16.91 1.21
CA ALA A 58 -19.41 16.34 2.51
C ALA A 58 -19.91 17.38 3.53
N TYR A 59 -19.51 18.64 3.36
CA TYR A 59 -19.85 19.75 4.26
C TYR A 59 -20.82 20.76 3.63
N GLN A 60 -21.41 20.45 2.48
CA GLN A 60 -22.43 21.33 1.94
C GLN A 60 -23.70 21.20 2.80
N PRO A 61 -24.15 22.28 3.46
CA PRO A 61 -25.43 22.28 4.15
C PRO A 61 -26.55 22.02 3.14
N ASP A 62 -27.61 21.35 3.58
CA ASP A 62 -28.81 21.09 2.76
C ASP A 62 -29.50 22.39 2.31
#